data_AF-A0A3A5W758-F1
#
_entry.id   AF-A0A3A5W758-F1
#
_cell.length_a   1.000
_cell.length_b   1.000
_cell.length_c   1.000
_cell.angle_alpha   90.00
_cell.angle_beta   90.00
_cell.angle_gamma   90.00
#
_symmetry.space_group_name_H-M   'P 1'
#
loop_
_entity.id
_entity.type
_entity.pdbx_description
1 polymer ?
#
loop_
_entity_poly.entity_id
_entity_poly.type
_entity_poly.pdbx_seq_one_letter_code
_entity_poly.pdbx_strand_id
1 'polypeptide(L)'
;MRIIKMSKKHEFPSRKTLENYFKTELFDREIIGRFNLTKGRIRKSGPEALVEGELLLFTWDTELVRIGRTLSQQIFCDDGYEKTSKGELKKYPSYFVIDMDSLRVPKGILFQTDLDNILSKISGREIKTKNQGFNWIHESKDLHEWFNGL
;
A
#
# COMPACT_ATOMS: atom_id res chain seq x y z
N MET A 1 -7.88 -6.63 -2.07
CA MET A 1 -6.68 -6.44 -1.24
C MET A 1 -5.52 -6.03 -2.14
N ARG A 2 -4.85 -4.94 -1.77
CA ARG A 2 -3.67 -4.41 -2.45
C ARG A 2 -2.42 -4.64 -1.62
N ILE A 3 -1.36 -5.09 -2.27
CA ILE A 3 -0.03 -5.22 -1.66
C ILE A 3 0.88 -4.19 -2.28
N ILE A 4 1.29 -3.23 -1.46
CA ILE A 4 2.04 -2.04 -1.84
C ILE A 4 3.48 -2.20 -1.37
N LYS A 5 4.41 -2.30 -2.33
CA LYS A 5 5.85 -2.39 -2.01
C LYS A 5 6.46 -1.00 -1.89
N MET A 6 6.90 -0.65 -0.70
CA MET A 6 7.59 0.59 -0.37
C MET A 6 9.04 0.52 -0.85
N SER A 7 9.48 1.53 -1.61
CA SER A 7 10.80 1.51 -2.25
C SER A 7 11.92 1.88 -1.29
N LYS A 8 12.68 0.87 -0.80
CA LYS A 8 13.85 1.09 0.06
C LYS A 8 14.93 1.96 -0.58
N LYS A 9 15.29 1.68 -1.84
CA LYS A 9 16.42 2.36 -2.51
C LYS A 9 16.15 3.82 -2.85
N HIS A 10 14.90 4.17 -3.19
CA HIS A 10 14.59 5.48 -3.79
C HIS A 10 13.78 6.40 -2.88
N GLU A 11 12.90 5.87 -2.03
CA GLU A 11 11.95 6.67 -1.25
C GLU A 11 12.16 6.50 0.26
N PHE A 12 12.46 5.29 0.72
CA PHE A 12 12.54 4.96 2.15
C PHE A 12 13.85 4.25 2.50
N PRO A 13 15.01 4.93 2.53
CA PRO A 13 16.32 4.32 2.73
C PRO A 13 16.50 3.65 4.10
N SER A 14 15.71 4.04 5.09
CA SER A 14 15.78 3.51 6.45
C SER A 14 14.41 3.23 7.06
N ARG A 15 14.37 2.39 8.10
CA ARG A 15 13.14 2.17 8.89
C ARG A 15 12.65 3.49 9.51
N LYS A 16 13.55 4.36 9.97
CA LYS A 16 13.20 5.68 10.52
C LYS A 16 12.44 6.54 9.51
N THR A 17 12.92 6.63 8.27
CA THR A 17 12.23 7.39 7.21
C THR A 17 10.86 6.79 6.86
N LEU A 18 10.75 5.46 6.86
CA LEU A 18 9.49 4.77 6.63
C LEU A 18 8.48 5.01 7.77
N GLU A 19 8.94 4.94 9.02
CA GLU A 19 8.10 5.21 10.19
C GLU A 19 7.65 6.67 10.24
N ASN A 20 8.53 7.62 9.90
CA ASN A 20 8.17 9.04 9.78
C ASN A 20 7.09 9.26 8.72
N TYR A 21 7.18 8.60 7.58
CA TYR A 21 6.18 8.68 6.54
C TYR A 21 4.78 8.30 7.05
N PHE A 22 4.67 7.15 7.71
CA PHE A 22 3.38 6.67 8.21
C PHE A 22 2.87 7.40 9.45
N LYS A 23 3.74 7.87 10.33
CA LYS A 23 3.36 8.49 11.62
C LYS A 23 3.22 10.00 11.57
N THR A 24 3.84 10.65 10.58
CA THR A 24 3.92 12.11 10.49
C THR A 24 3.49 12.59 9.12
N GLU A 25 4.20 12.21 8.06
CA GLU A 25 3.97 12.81 6.73
C GLU A 25 2.57 12.53 6.18
N LEU A 26 1.99 11.35 6.44
CA LEU A 26 0.61 11.06 6.03
C LEU A 26 -0.43 11.90 6.79
N PHE A 27 -0.14 12.31 8.02
CA PHE A 27 -1.02 13.16 8.84
C PHE A 27 -0.87 14.65 8.50
N ASP A 28 0.32 15.07 8.08
CA ASP A 28 0.63 16.48 7.78
C ASP A 28 0.30 16.89 6.33
N ARG A 29 -0.20 15.95 5.52
CA ARG A 29 -0.65 16.24 4.15
C ARG A 29 -1.92 17.08 4.17
N GLU A 30 -2.08 17.92 3.14
CA GLU A 30 -3.32 18.69 2.89
C GLU A 30 -4.57 17.80 2.91
N ILE A 31 -4.44 16.58 2.33
CA ILE A 31 -5.40 15.51 2.47
C ILE A 31 -4.74 14.42 3.33
N ILE A 32 -5.20 14.29 4.57
CA ILE A 32 -4.72 13.27 5.52
C ILE A 32 -4.83 11.88 4.88
N GLY A 33 -3.78 11.07 4.99
CA GLY A 33 -3.74 9.72 4.43
C GLY A 33 -3.57 9.66 2.91
N ARG A 34 -3.39 10.80 2.22
CA ARG A 34 -3.17 10.81 0.76
C ARG A 34 -1.92 10.04 0.37
N PHE A 35 -2.11 8.95 -0.35
CA PHE A 35 -1.06 8.13 -0.93
C PHE A 35 -0.97 8.35 -2.44
N ASN A 36 0.13 8.96 -2.89
CA ASN A 36 0.30 9.30 -4.30
C ASN A 36 0.72 8.09 -5.16
N LEU A 37 0.15 8.00 -6.35
CA LEU A 37 0.43 6.93 -7.31
C LEU A 37 1.13 7.48 -8.55
N THR A 38 2.20 6.81 -8.98
CA THR A 38 2.78 7.05 -10.31
C THR A 38 1.88 6.48 -11.41
N LYS A 39 2.04 6.94 -12.66
CA LYS A 39 1.24 6.45 -13.80
C LYS A 39 1.29 4.92 -13.94
N GLY A 40 0.14 4.30 -14.24
CA GLY A 40 0.04 2.89 -14.64
C GLY A 40 0.12 1.86 -13.50
N ARG A 41 -0.01 2.28 -12.23
CA ARG A 41 0.09 1.35 -11.07
C ARG A 41 -1.19 0.61 -10.73
N ILE A 42 -2.34 1.21 -10.98
CA ILE A 42 -3.67 0.66 -10.66
C ILE A 42 -4.58 0.87 -11.88
N ARG A 43 -5.45 -0.11 -12.15
CA ARG A 43 -6.44 0.00 -13.22
C ARG A 43 -7.50 1.04 -12.86
N LYS A 44 -7.91 1.83 -13.85
CA LYS A 44 -8.95 2.86 -13.67
C LYS A 44 -10.35 2.28 -13.43
N SER A 45 -10.60 1.07 -13.93
CA SER A 45 -11.92 0.42 -13.89
C SER A 45 -11.78 -1.10 -13.94
N GLY A 46 -12.89 -1.78 -13.63
CA GLY A 46 -12.97 -3.24 -13.59
C GLY A 46 -12.63 -3.83 -12.22
N PRO A 47 -12.55 -5.16 -12.10
CA PRO A 47 -12.43 -5.85 -10.81
C PRO A 47 -11.12 -5.56 -10.07
N GLU A 48 -10.08 -5.10 -10.78
CA GLU A 48 -8.77 -4.73 -10.18
C GLU A 48 -8.67 -3.24 -9.84
N ALA A 49 -9.71 -2.44 -10.12
CA ALA A 49 -9.75 -1.04 -9.73
C ALA A 49 -9.73 -0.92 -8.20
N LEU A 50 -9.13 0.16 -7.69
CA LEU A 50 -9.11 0.40 -6.25
C LEU A 50 -10.51 0.79 -5.79
N VAL A 51 -11.02 0.07 -4.80
CA VAL A 51 -12.31 0.37 -4.16
C VAL A 51 -12.09 0.92 -2.76
N GLU A 52 -13.07 1.65 -2.24
CA GLU A 52 -13.08 2.08 -0.84
C GLU A 52 -13.25 0.87 0.09
N GLY A 53 -12.55 0.89 1.23
CA GLY A 53 -12.49 -0.22 2.18
C GLY A 53 -11.56 -1.37 1.78
N GLU A 54 -10.92 -1.33 0.60
CA GLU A 54 -9.99 -2.36 0.13
C GLU A 54 -8.84 -2.55 1.14
N LEU A 55 -8.54 -3.80 1.46
CA LEU A 55 -7.47 -4.14 2.40
C LEU A 55 -6.10 -3.76 1.81
N LEU A 56 -5.25 -3.13 2.61
CA LEU A 56 -3.91 -2.69 2.22
C LEU A 56 -2.84 -3.41 3.03
N LEU A 57 -1.86 -4.00 2.34
CA LEU A 57 -0.64 -4.52 2.93
C LEU A 57 0.55 -3.72 2.41
N PHE A 58 1.29 -3.07 3.29
CA PHE A 58 2.52 -2.36 2.92
C PHE A 58 3.73 -3.21 3.27
N THR A 59 4.54 -3.53 2.27
CA THR A 59 5.80 -4.26 2.45
C THR A 59 6.99 -3.33 2.25
N TRP A 60 8.06 -3.51 3.00
CA TRP A 60 9.31 -2.78 2.83
C TRP A 60 10.48 -3.73 3.06
N ASP A 61 11.47 -3.68 2.18
CA ASP A 61 12.57 -4.66 2.15
C ASP A 61 12.04 -6.10 1.98
N THR A 62 12.04 -6.89 3.07
CA THR A 62 11.53 -8.26 3.12
C THR A 62 10.42 -8.43 4.16
N GLU A 63 9.83 -7.35 4.68
CA GLU A 63 8.88 -7.38 5.79
C GLU A 63 7.54 -6.74 5.45
N LEU A 64 6.47 -7.25 6.05
CA LEU A 64 5.20 -6.53 6.19
C LEU A 64 5.34 -5.48 7.29
N VAL A 65 5.15 -4.20 6.96
CA VAL A 65 5.45 -3.07 7.85
C VAL A 65 4.22 -2.30 8.33
N ARG A 66 3.16 -2.28 7.52
CA ARG A 66 1.87 -1.68 7.85
C ARG A 66 0.74 -2.43 7.18
N ILE A 67 -0.41 -2.38 7.81
CA ILE A 67 -1.69 -2.84 7.27
C ILE A 67 -2.76 -1.80 7.54
N GLY A 68 -3.75 -1.71 6.67
CA GLY A 68 -4.86 -0.76 6.82
C GLY A 68 -5.91 -0.96 5.73
N ARG A 69 -6.75 0.04 5.52
CA ARG A 69 -7.79 0.07 4.50
C ARG A 69 -7.70 1.35 3.67
N THR A 70 -8.23 1.30 2.47
CA THR A 70 -8.50 2.52 1.70
C THR A 70 -9.71 3.24 2.28
N LEU A 71 -9.67 4.56 2.33
CA LEU A 71 -10.80 5.45 2.59
C LEU A 71 -11.41 5.99 1.30
N SER A 72 -10.78 5.75 0.15
CA SER A 72 -11.28 6.21 -1.14
C SER A 72 -10.96 5.22 -2.26
N GLN A 73 -11.67 5.38 -3.37
CA GLN A 73 -11.24 4.87 -4.67
C GLN A 73 -10.01 5.64 -5.18
N GLN A 74 -9.49 5.25 -6.34
CA GLN A 74 -8.43 6.01 -7.02
C GLN A 74 -8.99 7.35 -7.54
N ILE A 75 -8.36 8.46 -7.13
CA ILE A 75 -8.70 9.82 -7.55
C ILE A 75 -7.67 10.27 -8.58
N PHE A 76 -8.11 10.74 -9.74
CA PHE A 76 -7.23 11.22 -10.81
C PHE A 76 -6.94 12.71 -10.66
N CYS A 77 -5.70 13.09 -10.96
CA CYS A 77 -5.26 14.48 -10.97
C CYS A 77 -4.50 14.73 -12.28
N ASP A 78 -5.11 15.47 -13.19
CA ASP A 78 -4.53 15.69 -14.53
C ASP A 78 -3.17 16.42 -14.45
N ASP A 79 -3.03 17.30 -13.45
CA ASP A 79 -1.82 18.10 -13.17
C ASP A 79 -1.21 17.84 -11.78
N GLY A 80 -1.37 16.64 -11.23
CA GLY A 80 -0.77 16.29 -9.94
C GLY A 80 0.76 16.23 -10.02
N TYR A 81 1.44 17.21 -9.44
CA TYR A 81 2.89 17.19 -9.21
C TYR A 81 3.19 17.46 -7.75
N GLU A 82 4.15 16.73 -7.18
CA GLU A 82 4.59 16.92 -5.80
C GLU A 82 6.12 16.88 -5.74
N LYS A 83 6.72 17.73 -4.91
CA LYS A 83 8.15 17.67 -4.65
C LYS A 83 8.45 16.45 -3.78
N THR A 84 9.41 15.63 -4.20
CA THR A 84 9.91 14.53 -3.37
C THR A 84 10.67 15.08 -2.16
N SER A 85 11.02 14.20 -1.22
CA SER A 85 11.90 14.52 -0.08
C SER A 85 13.29 15.04 -0.50
N LYS A 86 13.67 14.88 -1.78
CA LYS A 86 14.90 15.42 -2.37
C LYS A 86 14.69 16.75 -3.12
N GLY A 87 13.47 17.31 -3.07
CA GLY A 87 13.09 18.54 -3.77
C GLY A 87 12.77 18.37 -5.25
N GLU A 88 12.81 17.15 -5.79
CA GLU A 88 12.54 16.88 -7.21
C GLU A 88 11.04 16.89 -7.48
N LEU A 89 10.60 17.58 -8.53
CA LEU A 89 9.19 17.60 -8.90
C LEU A 89 8.81 16.29 -9.62
N LYS A 90 7.92 15.49 -9.03
CA LYS A 90 7.47 14.21 -9.59
C LYS A 90 5.99 14.26 -9.93
N LYS A 91 5.63 13.75 -11.11
CA LYS A 91 4.23 13.66 -11.55
C LYS A 91 3.54 12.49 -10.86
N TYR A 92 2.41 12.78 -10.22
CA TYR A 92 1.50 11.84 -9.59
C TYR A 92 0.11 12.02 -10.21
N PRO A 93 -0.19 11.32 -11.32
CA PRO A 93 -1.45 11.49 -12.06
C PRO A 93 -2.69 10.99 -11.30
N SER A 94 -2.50 10.40 -10.12
CA SER A 94 -3.58 9.95 -9.26
C SER A 94 -3.08 9.72 -7.84
N TYR A 95 -4.00 9.66 -6.90
CA TYR A 95 -3.75 9.23 -5.53
C TYR A 95 -4.95 8.42 -5.02
N PHE A 96 -4.83 7.86 -3.83
CA PHE A 96 -5.98 7.41 -3.05
C PHE A 96 -5.76 7.81 -1.59
N VAL A 97 -6.82 7.75 -0.78
CA VAL A 97 -6.75 8.08 0.64
C VAL A 97 -6.71 6.79 1.44
N ILE A 98 -5.76 6.69 2.38
CA ILE A 98 -5.69 5.63 3.38
C ILE A 98 -6.58 6.02 4.54
N ASP A 99 -7.37 5.08 5.05
CA ASP A 99 -8.05 5.22 6.34
C ASP A 99 -6.99 5.17 7.45
N MET A 100 -6.61 6.33 7.95
CA MET A 100 -5.53 6.48 8.94
C MET A 100 -5.89 5.87 10.31
N ASP A 101 -7.17 5.74 10.64
CA ASP A 101 -7.62 5.09 11.88
C ASP A 101 -7.48 3.56 11.79
N SER A 102 -7.58 3.02 10.57
CA SER A 102 -7.32 1.59 10.32
C SER A 102 -5.83 1.23 10.22
N LEU A 103 -4.96 2.23 9.99
CA LEU A 103 -3.55 2.01 9.70
C LEU A 103 -2.77 1.60 10.96
N ARG A 104 -2.22 0.40 10.94
CA ARG A 104 -1.54 -0.17 12.11
C ARG A 104 -0.33 -1.03 11.73
N VAL A 105 0.50 -1.31 12.73
CA VAL A 105 1.57 -2.31 12.64
C VAL A 105 0.96 -3.70 12.83
N PRO A 106 1.38 -4.72 12.08
CA PRO A 106 1.05 -6.11 12.40
C PRO A 106 1.50 -6.47 13.83
N LYS A 107 0.74 -7.33 14.51
CA LYS A 107 1.03 -7.80 15.88
C LYS A 107 2.35 -8.57 15.97
N GLY A 108 2.77 -9.19 14.87
CA GLY A 108 4.02 -9.94 14.76
C GLY A 108 4.79 -9.58 13.50
N ILE A 109 6.09 -9.85 13.51
CA ILE A 109 6.92 -9.71 12.32
C ILE A 109 6.50 -10.79 11.31
N LEU A 110 6.20 -10.37 10.09
CA LEU A 110 5.89 -11.28 8.99
C LEU A 110 6.80 -10.96 7.81
N PHE A 111 7.60 -11.96 7.42
CA PHE A 111 8.50 -11.83 6.28
C PHE A 111 7.78 -12.12 4.97
N GLN A 112 8.34 -11.59 3.89
CA GLN A 112 7.76 -11.66 2.55
C GLN A 112 7.57 -13.10 2.05
N THR A 113 8.49 -14.01 2.39
CA THR A 113 8.37 -15.44 2.04
C THR A 113 7.16 -16.08 2.70
N ASP A 114 6.94 -15.81 3.99
CA ASP A 114 5.81 -16.36 4.73
C ASP A 114 4.50 -15.72 4.27
N LEU A 115 4.53 -14.41 4.02
CA LEU A 115 3.42 -13.67 3.44
C LEU A 115 3.01 -14.26 2.08
N ASP A 116 3.96 -14.47 1.17
CA ASP A 116 3.70 -15.06 -0.16
C ASP A 116 3.09 -16.47 -0.03
N ASN A 117 3.61 -17.30 0.88
CA ASN A 117 3.08 -18.65 1.14
C ASN A 117 1.65 -18.61 1.67
N ILE A 118 1.37 -17.77 2.67
CA ILE A 118 0.04 -17.65 3.28
C ILE A 118 -0.97 -17.13 2.26
N LEU A 119 -0.63 -16.06 1.54
CA LEU A 119 -1.51 -15.48 0.54
C LEU A 119 -1.76 -16.44 -0.63
N SER A 120 -0.74 -17.22 -1.03
CA SER A 120 -0.92 -18.23 -2.07
C SER A 120 -1.90 -19.31 -1.64
N LYS A 121 -1.81 -19.75 -0.38
CA LYS A 121 -2.73 -20.73 0.20
C LYS A 121 -4.16 -20.19 0.27
N ILE A 122 -4.36 -18.98 0.78
CA ILE A 122 -5.70 -18.37 0.93
C ILE A 122 -6.33 -18.10 -0.43
N SER A 123 -5.56 -17.61 -1.40
CA SER A 123 -6.08 -17.23 -2.71
C SER A 123 -6.18 -18.38 -3.72
N GLY A 124 -5.66 -19.57 -3.39
CA GLY A 124 -5.66 -20.74 -4.26
C GLY A 124 -4.79 -20.60 -5.52
N ARG A 125 -3.89 -19.61 -5.57
CA ARG A 125 -2.99 -19.35 -6.70
C ARG A 125 -1.64 -18.86 -6.20
N GLU A 126 -0.59 -19.01 -7.01
CA GLU A 126 0.74 -18.51 -6.63
C GLU A 126 0.77 -16.97 -6.56
N ILE A 127 1.19 -16.44 -5.41
CA ILE A 127 1.39 -15.00 -5.16
C ILE A 127 2.89 -14.76 -4.93
N LYS A 128 3.46 -13.81 -5.68
CA LYS A 128 4.87 -13.40 -5.58
C LYS A 128 4.98 -11.90 -5.35
N THR A 129 4.93 -11.46 -4.10
CA THR A 129 4.92 -10.02 -3.78
C THR A 129 6.28 -9.35 -3.99
N LYS A 130 7.36 -10.12 -4.13
CA LYS A 130 8.73 -9.61 -4.30
C LYS A 130 8.91 -8.75 -5.56
N ASN A 131 8.20 -9.07 -6.65
CA ASN A 131 8.49 -8.53 -7.99
C ASN A 131 7.55 -7.40 -8.44
N GLN A 132 6.42 -7.21 -7.76
CA GLN A 132 5.40 -6.24 -8.18
C GLN A 132 5.08 -5.25 -7.08
N GLY A 133 4.99 -3.97 -7.45
CA GLY A 133 4.74 -2.88 -6.49
C GLY A 133 3.30 -2.75 -6.02
N PHE A 134 2.34 -3.33 -6.76
CA PHE A 134 0.90 -3.22 -6.54
C PHE A 134 0.18 -4.52 -6.90
N ASN A 135 0.44 -5.61 -6.16
CA ASN A 135 -0.29 -6.86 -6.39
C ASN A 135 -1.74 -6.71 -5.92
N TRP A 136 -2.67 -7.26 -6.69
CA TRP A 136 -4.08 -7.34 -6.31
C TRP A 136 -4.49 -8.79 -6.06
N ILE A 137 -5.20 -8.99 -4.96
CA ILE A 137 -5.82 -10.26 -4.59
C ILE A 137 -7.30 -9.99 -4.38
N HIS A 138 -8.12 -10.83 -5.02
CA HIS A 138 -9.57 -10.81 -4.83
C HIS A 138 -9.89 -11.07 -3.35
N GLU A 139 -10.76 -10.25 -2.77
CA GLU A 139 -11.10 -10.38 -1.36
C GLU A 139 -12.06 -11.54 -1.15
N SER A 140 -11.73 -12.38 -0.17
CA SER A 140 -12.56 -13.49 0.29
C SER A 140 -12.75 -13.37 1.80
N LYS A 141 -13.76 -14.07 2.32
CA LYS A 141 -14.01 -14.11 3.77
C LYS A 141 -12.76 -14.54 4.55
N ASP A 142 -12.11 -15.61 4.10
CA ASP A 142 -10.87 -16.14 4.70
C ASP A 142 -9.74 -15.10 4.69
N LEU A 143 -9.65 -14.31 3.62
CA LEU A 143 -8.65 -13.24 3.52
C LEU A 143 -8.93 -12.10 4.52
N HIS A 144 -10.19 -11.72 4.71
CA HIS A 144 -10.58 -10.73 5.72
C HIS A 144 -10.31 -11.24 7.14
N GLU A 145 -10.65 -12.50 7.44
CA GLU A 145 -10.41 -13.11 8.74
C GLU A 145 -8.91 -13.14 9.07
N TRP A 146 -8.10 -13.60 8.12
CA TRP A 146 -6.65 -13.58 8.25
C TRP A 146 -6.11 -12.15 8.45
N PHE A 147 -6.54 -11.19 7.65
CA PHE A 147 -6.11 -9.80 7.73
C PHE A 147 -6.45 -9.15 9.09
N ASN A 148 -7.63 -9.42 9.62
CA ASN A 148 -8.03 -8.94 10.94
C ASN A 148 -7.25 -9.63 12.08
N GLY A 149 -6.77 -10.86 11.83
CA GLY A 149 -5.91 -11.62 12.73
C GLY A 149 -4.50 -11.05 12.88
N LEU A 150 -3.94 -10.48 11.80
CA LEU A 150 -2.63 -9.78 11.80
C LEU A 150 -2.56 -8.70 12.87
#